data_AF-A0A4P7XD82-F1
#
_entry.id   AF-A0A4P7XD82-F1
#
_cell.length_a   1.000
_cell.length_b   1.000
_cell.length_c   1.000
_cell.angle_alpha   90.00
_cell.angle_beta   90.00
_cell.angle_gamma   90.00
#
_symmetry.space_group_name_H-M   'P 1'
#
loop_
_entity.id
_entity.type
_entity.pdbx_description
1 polymer ?
#
loop_
_entity_poly.entity_id
_entity_poly.type
_entity_poly.pdbx_seq_one_letter_code
_entity_poly.pdbx_strand_id
1 'polypeptide(L)'
;MAFKKGFGPMQVKSVVIAALMSLLLAGTVSAGPIMHLHDSQGNLGTVDVESGNVNIIGSMGVTMTDIAFDTSGNLWGISFTGLYSINSSNASASYIGNHNIAGGNALVFGTDGTLYAAGTNTQNLYSVDTSNAAATNLGNMGFSSGGDLAFNSGGFYMASDSAELISIDLNDVSNSSSIGGFGVANMYGLATGDDGLLYGVADTTIYGIDLLTGAASNGVSFAAQGMGQAFGQSFYTEAGASEVPEPGSLALLGMGILGLVVSRKAKAS
;
A
#
# COMPACT_ATOMS: atom_id res chain seq x y z
N MET A 1 -62.72 -35.34 -26.43
CA MET A 1 -62.87 -33.87 -26.31
C MET A 1 -61.89 -33.40 -25.24
N ALA A 2 -60.70 -32.94 -25.64
CA ALA A 2 -59.57 -32.71 -24.74
C ALA A 2 -59.45 -31.23 -24.35
N PHE A 3 -59.41 -30.96 -23.04
CA PHE A 3 -59.22 -29.63 -22.47
C PHE A 3 -57.72 -29.33 -22.34
N LYS A 4 -57.23 -28.33 -23.08
CA LYS A 4 -55.87 -27.79 -22.99
C LYS A 4 -55.85 -26.72 -21.89
N LYS A 5 -55.23 -26.98 -20.73
CA LYS A 5 -54.92 -25.95 -19.72
C LYS A 5 -53.62 -25.25 -20.13
N GLY A 6 -53.71 -23.99 -20.53
CA GLY A 6 -52.56 -23.14 -20.81
C GLY A 6 -51.90 -22.68 -19.51
N PHE A 7 -50.59 -22.86 -19.39
CA PHE A 7 -49.77 -22.13 -18.43
C PHE A 7 -49.56 -20.70 -18.98
N GLY A 8 -50.09 -19.69 -18.28
CA GLY A 8 -49.96 -18.29 -18.67
C GLY A 8 -48.57 -17.68 -18.38
N PRO A 9 -48.25 -16.52 -18.97
CA PRO A 9 -46.92 -15.88 -18.98
C PRO A 9 -46.48 -15.24 -17.64
N MET A 10 -47.01 -15.71 -16.51
CA MET A 10 -46.90 -15.04 -15.20
C MET A 10 -45.75 -15.55 -14.31
N GLN A 11 -44.81 -16.33 -14.86
CA GLN A 11 -43.67 -16.88 -14.10
C GLN A 11 -42.32 -16.24 -14.49
N VAL A 12 -42.20 -15.67 -15.71
CA VAL A 12 -40.93 -15.12 -16.22
C VAL A 12 -40.69 -13.69 -15.74
N LYS A 13 -41.75 -12.88 -15.56
CA LYS A 13 -41.63 -11.48 -15.11
C LYS A 13 -41.11 -11.37 -13.68
N SER A 14 -41.49 -12.29 -12.79
CA SER A 14 -41.11 -12.27 -11.38
C SER A 14 -39.63 -12.63 -11.15
N VAL A 15 -39.04 -13.49 -12.00
CA VAL A 15 -37.62 -13.87 -11.90
C VAL A 15 -36.70 -12.75 -12.41
N VAL A 16 -37.11 -12.01 -13.44
CA VAL A 16 -36.33 -10.89 -13.98
C VAL A 16 -36.32 -9.70 -13.01
N ILE A 17 -37.44 -9.42 -12.33
CA ILE A 17 -37.52 -8.36 -11.31
C ILE A 17 -36.70 -8.72 -10.06
N ALA A 18 -36.70 -9.99 -9.63
CA ALA A 18 -35.87 -10.45 -8.51
C ALA A 18 -34.36 -10.37 -8.83
N ALA A 19 -33.94 -10.66 -10.06
CA ALA A 19 -32.55 -10.52 -10.51
C ALA A 19 -32.10 -9.05 -10.64
N LEU A 20 -32.99 -8.16 -11.07
CA LEU A 20 -32.72 -6.71 -11.12
C LEU A 20 -32.68 -6.08 -9.71
N MET A 21 -33.56 -6.51 -8.79
CA MET A 21 -33.57 -5.99 -7.40
C MET A 21 -32.41 -6.52 -6.55
N SER A 22 -31.86 -7.71 -6.83
CA SER A 22 -30.64 -8.20 -6.17
C SER A 22 -29.36 -7.51 -6.70
N LEU A 23 -29.39 -6.93 -7.90
CA LEU A 23 -28.32 -6.07 -8.41
C LEU A 23 -28.32 -4.64 -7.83
N LEU A 24 -29.46 -4.14 -7.35
CA LEU A 24 -29.57 -2.81 -6.72
C LEU A 24 -29.14 -2.78 -5.24
N LEU A 25 -28.89 -3.94 -4.63
CA LEU A 25 -28.40 -4.11 -3.26
C LEU A 25 -26.94 -4.58 -3.19
N ALA A 26 -26.30 -4.84 -4.33
CA ALA A 26 -24.86 -4.96 -4.39
C ALA A 26 -24.29 -3.55 -4.24
N GLY A 27 -24.09 -3.12 -2.98
CA GLY A 27 -23.19 -2.01 -2.71
C GLY A 27 -21.88 -2.27 -3.45
N THR A 28 -21.25 -1.22 -3.96
CA THR A 28 -19.88 -1.32 -4.46
C THR A 28 -19.02 -1.79 -3.28
N VAL A 29 -18.74 -3.09 -3.19
CA VAL A 29 -17.59 -3.57 -2.43
C VAL A 29 -16.40 -3.04 -3.22
N SER A 30 -15.94 -1.85 -2.86
CA SER A 30 -14.59 -1.45 -3.23
C SER A 30 -13.67 -2.40 -2.48
N ALA A 31 -12.70 -3.00 -3.17
CA ALA A 31 -11.60 -3.60 -2.45
C ALA A 31 -10.91 -2.46 -1.67
N GLY A 32 -10.48 -2.75 -0.44
CA GLY A 32 -9.66 -1.81 0.31
C GLY A 32 -8.30 -1.63 -0.35
N PRO A 33 -7.53 -0.59 0.06
CA PRO A 33 -6.16 -0.40 -0.38
C PRO A 33 -5.33 -1.68 -0.26
N ILE A 34 -4.48 -1.96 -1.27
CA ILE A 34 -3.54 -3.08 -1.24
C ILE A 34 -2.14 -2.55 -0.96
N MET A 35 -1.63 -2.87 0.22
CA MET A 35 -0.32 -2.49 0.69
C MET A 35 0.73 -3.51 0.24
N HIS A 36 1.91 -3.05 -0.20
CA HIS A 36 3.09 -3.92 -0.27
C HIS A 36 3.87 -3.83 1.04
N LEU A 37 4.31 -4.97 1.54
CA LEU A 37 4.94 -5.08 2.85
C LEU A 37 6.09 -6.08 2.78
N HIS A 38 7.17 -5.80 3.52
CA HIS A 38 8.22 -6.78 3.75
C HIS A 38 8.38 -7.13 5.23
N ASP A 39 8.86 -8.34 5.48
CA ASP A 39 9.02 -8.85 6.84
C ASP A 39 10.50 -9.02 7.27
N SER A 40 10.67 -9.29 8.56
CA SER A 40 11.96 -9.55 9.20
C SER A 40 12.74 -10.74 8.63
N GLN A 41 12.11 -11.59 7.81
CA GLN A 41 12.74 -12.72 7.14
C GLN A 41 13.14 -12.38 5.69
N GLY A 42 12.87 -11.15 5.23
CA GLY A 42 13.15 -10.71 3.87
C GLY A 42 12.14 -11.22 2.83
N ASN A 43 10.92 -11.57 3.26
CA ASN A 43 9.83 -11.85 2.34
C ASN A 43 9.16 -10.55 1.90
N LEU A 44 8.67 -10.53 0.66
CA LEU A 44 7.79 -9.51 0.12
C LEU A 44 6.40 -10.13 -0.07
N GLY A 45 5.37 -9.38 0.28
CA GLY A 45 3.98 -9.74 0.04
C GLY A 45 3.10 -8.51 -0.09
N THR A 46 1.83 -8.74 -0.37
CA THR A 46 0.79 -7.73 -0.31
C THR A 46 -0.21 -8.06 0.79
N VAL A 47 -0.78 -7.02 1.40
CA VAL A 47 -1.82 -7.14 2.42
C VAL A 47 -2.98 -6.22 2.08
N ASP A 48 -4.19 -6.77 2.09
CA ASP A 48 -5.42 -5.98 2.02
C ASP A 48 -5.66 -5.29 3.38
N VAL A 49 -5.72 -3.96 3.39
CA VAL A 49 -5.73 -3.19 4.66
C VAL A 49 -7.00 -3.38 5.48
N GLU A 50 -8.13 -3.74 4.85
CA GLU A 50 -9.40 -3.90 5.54
C GLU A 50 -9.54 -5.28 6.19
N SER A 51 -9.07 -6.31 5.49
CA SER A 51 -9.26 -7.70 5.88
C SER A 51 -8.01 -8.32 6.51
N GLY A 52 -6.84 -7.73 6.29
CA GLY A 52 -5.55 -8.30 6.68
C GLY A 52 -5.15 -9.52 5.85
N ASN A 53 -5.83 -9.79 4.72
CA ASN A 53 -5.53 -10.94 3.88
C ASN A 53 -4.17 -10.77 3.21
N VAL A 54 -3.30 -11.78 3.37
CA VAL A 54 -1.94 -11.78 2.84
C VAL A 54 -1.86 -12.54 1.53
N ASN A 55 -1.11 -11.99 0.57
CA ASN A 55 -0.61 -12.71 -0.60
C ASN A 55 0.92 -12.60 -0.64
N ILE A 56 1.61 -13.73 -0.48
CA ILE A 56 3.08 -13.77 -0.47
C ILE A 56 3.58 -13.76 -1.92
N ILE A 57 4.47 -12.83 -2.24
CA ILE A 57 5.10 -12.73 -3.56
C ILE A 57 6.35 -13.62 -3.61
N GLY A 58 7.22 -13.53 -2.60
CA GLY A 58 8.43 -14.33 -2.55
C GLY A 58 9.48 -13.78 -1.58
N SER A 59 10.66 -14.39 -1.58
CA SER A 59 11.81 -13.91 -0.80
C SER A 59 12.68 -13.00 -1.66
N MET A 60 13.10 -11.87 -1.08
CA MET A 60 14.05 -10.95 -1.72
C MET A 60 15.50 -11.43 -1.64
N GLY A 61 15.78 -12.48 -0.86
CA GLY A 61 17.14 -12.97 -0.58
C GLY A 61 17.98 -12.01 0.26
N VAL A 62 17.45 -10.84 0.60
CA VAL A 62 18.03 -9.80 1.46
C VAL A 62 16.90 -9.30 2.36
N THR A 63 17.17 -9.15 3.65
CA THR A 63 16.26 -8.46 4.57
C THR A 63 16.39 -6.96 4.33
N MET A 64 15.36 -6.37 3.76
CA MET A 64 15.25 -4.92 3.64
C MET A 64 14.85 -4.34 4.99
N THR A 65 15.29 -3.11 5.23
CA THR A 65 14.82 -2.29 6.35
C THR A 65 13.70 -1.38 5.91
N ASP A 66 13.61 -1.04 4.62
CA ASP A 66 12.43 -0.36 4.07
C ASP A 66 12.27 -0.56 2.54
N ILE A 67 11.09 -0.28 1.99
CA ILE A 67 10.78 -0.30 0.54
C ILE A 67 9.96 0.90 0.10
N ALA A 68 10.10 1.32 -1.17
CA ALA A 68 9.32 2.43 -1.72
C ALA A 68 9.06 2.26 -3.22
N PHE A 69 7.85 2.56 -3.66
CA PHE A 69 7.55 2.69 -5.09
C PHE A 69 7.93 4.07 -5.63
N ASP A 70 8.54 4.13 -6.81
CA ASP A 70 8.77 5.38 -7.53
C ASP A 70 7.54 5.83 -8.35
N THR A 71 7.64 7.02 -8.95
CA THR A 71 6.57 7.63 -9.77
C THR A 71 6.18 6.81 -11.01
N SER A 72 7.00 5.82 -11.39
CA SER A 72 6.78 4.92 -12.52
C SER A 72 6.30 3.53 -12.07
N GLY A 73 6.15 3.29 -10.77
CA GLY A 73 5.72 2.01 -10.22
C GLY A 73 6.85 0.98 -10.08
N ASN A 74 8.13 1.38 -10.16
CA ASN A 74 9.23 0.47 -9.83
C ASN A 74 9.41 0.42 -8.31
N LEU A 75 9.66 -0.78 -7.77
CA LEU A 75 9.90 -0.96 -6.34
C LEU A 75 11.39 -0.89 -6.03
N TRP A 76 11.71 -0.10 -5.02
CA TRP A 76 13.05 0.08 -4.48
C TRP A 76 13.08 -0.38 -3.03
N GLY A 77 14.26 -0.72 -2.54
CA GLY A 77 14.45 -1.06 -1.13
C GLY A 77 15.80 -0.67 -0.61
N ILE A 78 15.85 -0.43 0.69
CA ILE A 78 17.07 -0.13 1.43
C ILE A 78 17.28 -1.22 2.48
N SER A 79 18.53 -1.65 2.67
CA SER A 79 18.97 -2.32 3.88
C SER A 79 19.73 -1.32 4.75
N PHE A 80 20.25 -1.71 5.92
CA PHE A 80 21.09 -0.80 6.72
C PHE A 80 22.29 -0.18 5.98
N THR A 81 22.68 -0.70 4.81
CA THR A 81 23.84 -0.23 4.04
C THR A 81 23.64 -0.12 2.53
N GLY A 82 22.70 -0.88 1.95
CA GLY A 82 22.58 -1.00 0.50
C GLY A 82 21.28 -0.46 -0.06
N LEU A 83 21.33 0.13 -1.24
CA LEU A 83 20.16 0.39 -2.07
C LEU A 83 19.97 -0.75 -3.09
N TYR A 84 18.72 -1.12 -3.32
CA TYR A 84 18.31 -2.21 -4.21
C TYR A 84 17.14 -1.77 -5.10
N SER A 85 17.09 -2.30 -6.31
CA SER A 85 15.84 -2.40 -7.09
C SER A 85 15.21 -3.76 -6.82
N ILE A 86 13.88 -3.83 -6.77
CA ILE A 86 13.14 -5.04 -6.45
C ILE A 86 12.07 -5.26 -7.52
N ASN A 87 12.01 -6.49 -8.04
CA ASN A 87 10.90 -6.88 -8.90
C ASN A 87 9.67 -7.23 -8.03
N SER A 88 8.66 -6.36 -8.03
CA SER A 88 7.45 -6.53 -7.22
C SER A 88 6.59 -7.75 -7.60
N SER A 89 6.81 -8.38 -8.76
CA SER A 89 6.05 -9.57 -9.18
C SER A 89 6.64 -10.89 -8.70
N ASN A 90 7.93 -10.93 -8.34
CA ASN A 90 8.62 -12.16 -7.94
C ASN A 90 9.66 -11.98 -6.81
N ALA A 91 9.69 -10.80 -6.20
CA ALA A 91 10.60 -10.40 -5.13
C ALA A 91 12.10 -10.37 -5.48
N SER A 92 12.52 -10.63 -6.72
CA SER A 92 13.95 -10.62 -7.07
C SER A 92 14.58 -9.24 -6.83
N ALA A 93 15.54 -9.14 -5.92
CA ALA A 93 16.27 -7.92 -5.62
C ALA A 93 17.62 -7.84 -6.37
N SER A 94 17.97 -6.65 -6.86
CA SER A 94 19.25 -6.34 -7.50
C SER A 94 19.94 -5.21 -6.77
N TYR A 95 21.15 -5.45 -6.26
CA TYR A 95 21.96 -4.46 -5.57
C TYR A 95 22.45 -3.35 -6.51
N ILE A 96 22.40 -2.11 -6.02
CA ILE A 96 22.81 -0.93 -6.79
C ILE A 96 24.09 -0.34 -6.23
N GLY A 97 24.15 -0.10 -4.93
CA GLY A 97 25.29 0.55 -4.29
C GLY A 97 25.10 0.77 -2.79
N ASN A 98 26.14 1.28 -2.14
CA ASN A 98 26.12 1.60 -0.71
C ASN A 98 25.72 3.07 -0.52
N HIS A 99 24.72 3.33 0.32
CA HIS A 99 24.22 4.68 0.59
C HIS A 99 24.94 5.40 1.73
N ASN A 100 25.70 4.70 2.58
CA ASN A 100 26.47 5.26 3.69
C ASN A 100 25.65 6.09 4.71
N ILE A 101 24.34 5.85 4.80
CA ILE A 101 23.47 6.45 5.82
C ILE A 101 23.58 5.61 7.08
N ALA A 102 23.92 6.24 8.20
CA ALA A 102 24.09 5.53 9.47
C ALA A 102 22.75 4.93 9.94
N GLY A 103 22.66 3.59 9.88
CA GLY A 103 21.45 2.86 10.26
C GLY A 103 20.26 3.15 9.35
N GLY A 104 20.49 3.31 8.03
CA GLY A 104 19.43 3.58 7.06
C GLY A 104 18.29 2.57 7.18
N ASN A 105 17.07 3.08 7.43
CA ASN A 105 15.91 2.27 7.74
C ASN A 105 14.61 2.99 7.43
N ALA A 106 14.60 3.96 6.52
CA ALA A 106 13.39 4.62 6.06
C ALA A 106 13.61 5.13 4.64
N LEU A 107 12.59 5.05 3.80
CA LEU A 107 12.69 5.26 2.37
C LEU A 107 11.34 5.67 1.77
N VAL A 108 11.29 6.78 1.04
CA VAL A 108 10.08 7.14 0.28
C VAL A 108 10.42 7.96 -0.95
N PHE A 109 9.64 7.80 -2.01
CA PHE A 109 9.70 8.72 -3.15
C PHE A 109 8.70 9.87 -2.98
N GLY A 110 9.18 11.09 -3.23
CA GLY A 110 8.31 12.21 -3.51
C GLY A 110 7.68 12.09 -4.90
N THR A 111 6.57 12.82 -5.11
CA THR A 111 5.92 12.93 -6.44
C THR A 111 6.79 13.67 -7.47
N ASP A 112 7.85 14.33 -7.02
CA ASP A 112 8.90 14.94 -7.85
C ASP A 112 9.96 13.91 -8.33
N GLY A 113 9.89 12.67 -7.85
CA GLY A 113 10.85 11.60 -8.15
C GLY A 113 12.08 11.59 -7.24
N THR A 114 12.15 12.46 -6.23
CA THR A 114 13.26 12.44 -5.25
C THR A 114 13.07 11.27 -4.28
N LEU A 115 14.10 10.43 -4.13
CA LEU A 115 14.13 9.37 -3.13
C LEU A 115 14.70 9.92 -1.81
N TYR A 116 13.85 10.02 -0.79
CA TYR A 116 14.23 10.44 0.55
C TYR A 116 14.54 9.24 1.43
N ALA A 117 15.50 9.40 2.35
CA ALA A 117 15.88 8.38 3.31
C ALA A 117 16.28 8.98 4.66
N ALA A 118 16.10 8.18 5.72
CA ALA A 118 16.56 8.48 7.07
C ALA A 118 17.12 7.22 7.74
N GLY A 119 17.70 7.37 8.93
CA GLY A 119 18.33 6.27 9.64
C GLY A 119 18.12 6.33 11.15
N THR A 120 18.25 5.18 11.82
CA THR A 120 18.12 5.07 13.28
C THR A 120 19.34 5.61 14.04
N ASN A 121 20.51 5.68 13.40
CA ASN A 121 21.78 6.13 14.01
C ASN A 121 22.18 7.55 13.56
N THR A 122 21.24 8.33 13.04
CA THR A 122 21.43 9.71 12.59
C THR A 122 20.11 10.46 12.72
N GLN A 123 20.17 11.78 12.91
CA GLN A 123 18.98 12.64 12.92
C GLN A 123 18.81 13.40 11.61
N ASN A 124 19.62 13.09 10.59
CA ASN A 124 19.60 13.80 9.33
C ASN A 124 18.63 13.16 8.34
N LEU A 125 18.00 14.00 7.53
CA LEU A 125 17.31 13.60 6.31
C LEU A 125 18.31 13.55 5.15
N TYR A 126 18.12 12.59 4.25
CA TYR A 126 18.94 12.44 3.05
C TYR A 126 18.05 12.35 1.80
N SER A 127 18.59 12.74 0.65
CA SER A 127 18.16 12.20 -0.64
C SER A 127 19.14 11.15 -1.12
N VAL A 128 18.70 10.19 -1.94
CA VAL A 128 19.53 9.09 -2.46
C VAL A 128 19.43 9.04 -3.99
N ASP A 129 20.57 9.04 -4.67
CA ASP A 129 20.63 8.85 -6.12
C ASP A 129 20.41 7.38 -6.48
N THR A 130 19.34 7.09 -7.22
CA THR A 130 18.95 5.73 -7.60
C THR A 130 19.90 5.06 -8.59
N SER A 131 20.76 5.82 -9.28
CA SER A 131 21.71 5.28 -10.26
C SER A 131 22.98 4.70 -9.63
N ASN A 132 23.36 5.18 -8.44
CA ASN A 132 24.63 4.84 -7.80
C ASN A 132 24.57 4.72 -6.26
N ALA A 133 23.38 4.88 -5.68
CA ALA A 133 23.09 4.88 -4.24
C ALA A 133 23.70 6.03 -3.42
N ALA A 134 24.34 7.04 -4.02
CA ALA A 134 24.97 8.11 -3.25
C ALA A 134 23.93 8.94 -2.48
N ALA A 135 24.10 9.05 -1.17
CA ALA A 135 23.25 9.87 -0.32
C ALA A 135 23.76 11.32 -0.23
N THR A 136 22.85 12.28 -0.32
CA THR A 136 23.10 13.71 -0.06
C THR A 136 22.37 14.11 1.22
N ASN A 137 23.08 14.67 2.19
CA ASN A 137 22.48 15.15 3.44
C ASN A 137 21.69 16.45 3.19
N LEU A 138 20.43 16.47 3.59
CA LEU A 138 19.51 17.60 3.42
C LEU A 138 19.36 18.46 4.68
N GLY A 139 19.77 17.97 5.84
CA GLY A 139 19.71 18.69 7.11
C GLY A 139 19.36 17.79 8.29
N ASN A 140 19.49 18.32 9.49
CA ASN A 140 19.17 17.64 10.75
C ASN A 140 17.71 17.92 11.14
N MET A 141 16.90 16.87 11.23
CA MET A 141 15.49 16.91 11.65
C MET A 141 15.33 17.05 13.17
N GLY A 142 16.34 16.67 13.95
CA GLY A 142 16.26 16.56 15.41
C GLY A 142 15.63 15.24 15.90
N PHE A 143 15.35 14.31 14.99
CA PHE A 143 14.70 13.03 15.28
C PHE A 143 15.38 11.90 14.51
N SER A 144 15.57 10.75 15.15
CA SER A 144 16.05 9.53 14.49
C SER A 144 14.87 8.73 13.94
N SER A 145 15.09 8.01 12.85
CA SER A 145 14.04 7.18 12.25
C SER A 145 13.80 5.89 13.04
N GLY A 146 12.53 5.56 13.22
CA GLY A 146 12.05 4.27 13.73
C GLY A 146 11.88 3.23 12.64
N GLY A 147 11.49 3.62 11.42
CA GLY A 147 11.35 2.67 10.31
C GLY A 147 10.80 3.17 8.98
N ASP A 148 10.18 4.35 8.91
CA ASP A 148 9.57 4.77 7.63
C ASP A 148 9.36 6.29 7.51
N LEU A 149 9.22 6.73 6.25
CA LEU A 149 8.93 8.08 5.81
C LEU A 149 7.70 8.05 4.90
N ALA A 150 6.80 9.03 5.00
CA ALA A 150 5.61 9.06 4.16
C ALA A 150 5.20 10.48 3.76
N PHE A 151 4.74 10.65 2.53
CA PHE A 151 4.00 11.85 2.13
C PHE A 151 2.51 11.61 2.28
N ASN A 152 1.79 12.53 2.92
CA ASN A 152 0.32 12.50 2.97
C ASN A 152 -0.25 13.91 2.89
N SER A 153 -1.23 14.13 2.01
CA SER A 153 -1.98 15.40 1.93
C SER A 153 -1.09 16.66 1.82
N GLY A 154 0.08 16.54 1.19
CA GLY A 154 1.08 17.61 1.05
C GLY A 154 2.03 17.80 2.24
N GLY A 155 1.83 17.06 3.33
CA GLY A 155 2.77 16.95 4.44
C GLY A 155 3.80 15.84 4.21
N PHE A 156 4.92 15.93 4.93
CA PHE A 156 5.97 14.92 4.95
C PHE A 156 6.19 14.43 6.38
N TYR A 157 6.17 13.12 6.59
CA TYR A 157 6.09 12.51 7.90
C TYR A 157 7.12 11.41 8.09
N MET A 158 7.47 11.14 9.34
CA MET A 158 8.34 10.03 9.74
C MET A 158 7.77 9.33 10.97
N ALA A 159 7.90 8.01 11.02
CA ALA A 159 7.78 7.25 12.26
C ALA A 159 9.14 7.26 12.99
N SER A 160 9.22 7.89 14.17
CA SER A 160 10.47 8.00 14.93
C SER A 160 10.79 6.76 15.76
N ASP A 161 12.05 6.64 16.18
CA ASP A 161 12.50 5.59 17.12
C ASP A 161 11.85 5.68 18.51
N SER A 162 11.26 6.83 18.81
CA SER A 162 10.51 7.11 20.04
C SER A 162 9.01 6.82 19.90
N ALA A 163 8.59 6.18 18.80
CA ALA A 163 7.20 5.85 18.47
C ALA A 163 6.29 7.08 18.39
N GLU A 164 6.80 8.15 17.76
CA GLU A 164 6.05 9.38 17.47
C GLU A 164 5.93 9.60 15.96
N LEU A 165 4.83 10.24 15.56
CA LEU A 165 4.68 10.83 14.25
C LEU A 165 5.40 12.18 14.24
N ILE A 166 6.37 12.33 13.36
CA ILE A 166 7.12 13.57 13.17
C ILE A 166 6.64 14.24 11.88
N SER A 167 6.38 15.54 11.93
CA SER A 167 6.25 16.39 10.74
C SER A 167 7.62 16.89 10.31
N ILE A 168 8.00 16.66 9.06
CA ILE A 168 9.24 17.15 8.46
C ILE A 168 8.96 18.40 7.64
N ASP A 169 9.71 19.47 7.90
CA ASP A 169 9.69 20.69 7.07
C ASP A 169 10.80 20.63 6.02
N LEU A 170 10.44 20.44 4.75
CA LEU A 170 11.43 20.40 3.66
C LEU A 170 12.00 21.77 3.29
N ASN A 171 11.37 22.89 3.70
CA ASN A 171 11.92 24.22 3.45
C ASN A 171 13.07 24.53 4.42
N ASP A 172 12.96 24.02 5.65
CA ASP A 172 13.99 24.08 6.68
C ASP A 172 13.86 22.86 7.60
N VAL A 173 14.68 21.85 7.31
CA VAL A 173 14.65 20.55 8.00
C VAL A 173 14.78 20.71 9.53
N SER A 174 15.43 21.77 10.01
CA SER A 174 15.59 22.02 11.44
C SER A 174 14.31 22.47 12.16
N ASN A 175 13.26 22.86 11.41
CA ASN A 175 11.94 23.18 11.95
C ASN A 175 11.00 21.95 12.02
N SER A 176 11.50 20.75 11.73
CA SER A 176 10.75 19.51 11.93
C SER A 176 10.30 19.37 13.39
N SER A 177 9.15 18.75 13.63
CA SER A 177 8.53 18.71 14.97
C SER A 177 7.73 17.43 15.21
N SER A 178 7.64 17.00 16.48
CA SER A 178 6.76 15.91 16.89
C SER A 178 5.30 16.38 16.89
N ILE A 179 4.43 15.58 16.27
CA ILE A 179 2.96 15.74 16.32
C ILE A 179 2.43 15.05 17.57
N GLY A 180 2.89 13.82 17.83
CA GLY A 180 2.50 13.04 19.00
C GLY A 180 2.79 11.55 18.84
N GLY A 181 2.62 10.82 19.94
CA GLY A 181 2.89 9.38 20.00
C GLY A 181 1.83 8.53 19.31
N PHE A 182 2.25 7.46 18.64
CA PHE A 182 1.34 6.48 18.04
C PHE A 182 0.45 5.77 19.07
N GLY A 183 0.90 5.69 20.33
CA GLY A 183 0.25 4.87 21.36
C GLY A 183 0.46 3.36 21.17
N VAL A 184 1.25 2.97 20.17
CA VAL A 184 1.67 1.61 19.84
C VAL A 184 3.17 1.64 19.59
N ALA A 185 3.92 0.68 20.17
CA ALA A 185 5.36 0.57 19.97
C ALA A 185 5.69 -0.09 18.62
N ASN A 186 6.96 -0.03 18.19
CA ASN A 186 7.45 -0.69 16.97
C ASN A 186 6.68 -0.30 15.70
N MET A 187 6.25 0.96 15.59
CA MET A 187 5.69 1.49 14.34
C MET A 187 6.83 1.65 13.33
N TYR A 188 7.03 0.63 12.50
CA TYR A 188 8.11 0.57 11.53
C TYR A 188 7.66 0.82 10.10
N GLY A 189 6.36 0.73 9.81
CA GLY A 189 5.82 1.15 8.53
C GLY A 189 5.03 2.44 8.65
N LEU A 190 5.06 3.27 7.61
CA LEU A 190 4.23 4.44 7.39
C LEU A 190 4.05 4.67 5.87
N ALA A 191 2.84 4.60 5.34
CA ALA A 191 2.61 4.85 3.92
C ALA A 191 1.18 5.33 3.63
N THR A 192 1.02 6.14 2.58
CA THR A 192 -0.30 6.65 2.16
C THR A 192 -0.98 5.73 1.17
N GLY A 193 -2.19 5.25 1.52
CA GLY A 193 -3.05 4.46 0.65
C GLY A 193 -3.64 5.25 -0.52
N ASP A 194 -4.19 4.54 -1.50
CA ASP A 194 -4.91 5.11 -2.65
C ASP A 194 -6.25 5.78 -2.26
N ASP A 195 -6.73 5.51 -1.05
CA ASP A 195 -7.84 6.21 -0.40
C ASP A 195 -7.43 7.54 0.27
N GLY A 196 -6.14 7.87 0.26
CA GLY A 196 -5.56 9.09 0.82
C GLY A 196 -5.30 9.05 2.33
N LEU A 197 -5.55 7.92 3.01
CA LEU A 197 -5.27 7.76 4.43
C LEU A 197 -3.81 7.39 4.67
N LEU A 198 -3.26 7.85 5.80
CA LEU A 198 -1.94 7.43 6.27
C LEU A 198 -2.10 6.16 7.10
N TYR A 199 -1.47 5.08 6.65
CA TYR A 199 -1.42 3.81 7.36
C TYR A 199 -0.07 3.62 8.02
N GLY A 200 -0.08 3.09 9.23
CA GLY A 200 1.11 2.65 9.95
C GLY A 200 1.07 1.15 10.18
N VAL A 201 2.24 0.50 10.20
CA VAL A 201 2.34 -0.92 10.57
C VAL A 201 3.24 -1.08 11.77
N ALA A 202 2.71 -1.75 12.78
CA ALA A 202 3.46 -2.21 13.94
C ALA A 202 3.30 -3.72 14.09
N ASP A 203 4.44 -4.40 14.16
CA ASP A 203 4.55 -5.85 14.18
C ASP A 203 3.78 -6.53 13.02
N THR A 204 2.62 -7.10 13.31
CA THR A 204 1.73 -7.78 12.34
C THR A 204 0.35 -7.14 12.26
N THR A 205 0.27 -5.83 12.53
CA THR A 205 -0.98 -5.08 12.62
C THR A 205 -0.87 -3.76 11.88
N ILE A 206 -1.87 -3.50 11.04
CA ILE A 206 -2.05 -2.27 10.27
C ILE A 206 -2.95 -1.33 11.08
N TYR A 207 -2.61 -0.05 11.11
CA TYR A 207 -3.35 0.99 11.80
C TYR A 207 -3.59 2.17 10.87
N GLY A 208 -4.70 2.87 11.05
CA GLY A 208 -4.85 4.24 10.54
C GLY A 208 -4.20 5.23 11.49
N ILE A 209 -3.50 6.24 10.95
CA ILE A 209 -2.78 7.25 11.72
C ILE A 209 -3.52 8.60 11.65
N ASP A 210 -3.81 9.16 12.82
CA ASP A 210 -4.39 10.51 12.94
C ASP A 210 -3.28 11.57 12.82
N LEU A 211 -3.33 12.40 11.77
CA LEU A 211 -2.31 13.43 11.50
C LEU A 211 -2.35 14.63 12.46
N LEU A 212 -3.39 14.79 13.27
CA LEU A 212 -3.49 15.89 14.24
C LEU A 212 -2.85 15.52 15.58
N THR A 213 -2.87 14.24 15.93
CA THR A 213 -2.45 13.74 17.25
C THR A 213 -1.31 12.73 17.18
N GLY A 214 -1.03 12.16 16.01
CA GLY A 214 -0.11 11.05 15.81
C GLY A 214 -0.67 9.69 16.21
N ALA A 215 -1.88 9.61 16.77
CA ALA A 215 -2.40 8.37 17.36
C ALA A 215 -2.76 7.31 16.31
N ALA A 216 -2.42 6.05 16.60
CA ALA A 216 -2.83 4.89 15.82
C ALA A 216 -4.24 4.41 16.23
N SER A 217 -5.02 3.96 15.25
CA SER A 217 -6.40 3.46 15.45
C SER A 217 -6.73 2.30 14.52
N ASN A 218 -7.85 1.61 14.78
CA ASN A 218 -8.44 0.59 13.90
C ASN A 218 -7.46 -0.53 13.48
N GLY A 219 -6.82 -1.17 14.46
CA GLY A 219 -5.86 -2.24 14.21
C GLY A 219 -6.46 -3.43 13.44
N VAL A 220 -5.91 -3.73 12.26
CA VAL A 220 -6.22 -4.91 11.45
C VAL A 220 -5.00 -5.83 11.41
N SER A 221 -5.16 -7.07 11.89
CA SER A 221 -4.04 -8.01 11.94
C SER A 221 -3.94 -8.86 10.68
N PHE A 222 -2.72 -9.03 10.17
CA PHE A 222 -2.39 -9.98 9.11
C PHE A 222 -1.58 -11.19 9.62
N ALA A 223 -1.49 -11.35 10.95
CA ALA A 223 -0.72 -12.41 11.58
C ALA A 223 -1.17 -13.81 11.14
N ALA A 224 -0.27 -14.79 11.28
CA ALA A 224 -0.51 -16.22 11.01
C ALA A 224 -0.90 -16.56 9.56
N GLN A 225 -0.61 -15.69 8.60
CA GLN A 225 -0.82 -15.91 7.16
C GLN A 225 0.49 -16.02 6.36
N GLY A 226 1.58 -16.31 7.06
CA GLY A 226 2.89 -16.63 6.47
C GLY A 226 3.87 -15.46 6.36
N MET A 227 3.41 -14.21 6.47
CA MET A 227 4.29 -13.05 6.69
C MET A 227 4.64 -12.90 8.17
N GLY A 228 5.90 -12.56 8.45
CA GLY A 228 6.40 -12.27 9.79
C GLY A 228 6.13 -10.83 10.24
N GLN A 229 6.86 -10.40 11.27
CA GLN A 229 6.89 -9.00 11.72
C GLN A 229 7.30 -8.11 10.54
N ALA A 230 6.49 -7.10 10.23
CA ALA A 230 6.82 -6.13 9.20
C ALA A 230 7.99 -5.24 9.63
N PHE A 231 8.88 -4.95 8.69
CA PHE A 231 9.95 -3.97 8.87
C PHE A 231 9.68 -2.67 8.08
N GLY A 232 8.72 -2.65 7.17
CA GLY A 232 8.32 -1.48 6.39
C GLY A 232 7.23 -1.82 5.37
N GLN A 233 6.71 -0.81 4.69
CA GLN A 233 5.59 -0.94 3.75
C GLN A 233 5.64 0.14 2.67
N SER A 234 4.89 -0.02 1.58
CA SER A 234 4.63 1.06 0.63
C SER A 234 3.36 0.77 -0.18
N PHE A 235 2.72 1.82 -0.71
CA PHE A 235 1.65 1.69 -1.68
C PHE A 235 2.16 2.03 -3.08
N TYR A 236 1.67 1.30 -4.08
CA TYR A 236 2.04 1.51 -5.48
C TYR A 236 1.80 2.96 -5.94
N THR A 237 0.70 3.57 -5.48
CA THR A 237 0.27 4.92 -5.86
C THR A 237 0.87 6.04 -5.01
N GLU A 238 1.63 5.74 -3.96
CA GLU A 238 2.07 6.73 -2.96
C GLU A 238 2.89 7.88 -3.57
N ALA A 239 3.82 7.54 -4.47
CA ALA A 239 4.59 8.53 -5.23
C ALA A 239 3.86 9.05 -6.49
N GLY A 240 2.59 8.71 -6.67
CA GLY A 240 1.77 9.12 -7.80
C GLY A 240 1.89 8.22 -9.04
N ALA A 241 2.39 6.99 -8.90
CA ALA A 241 2.32 6.03 -10.00
C ALA A 241 0.86 5.77 -10.37
N SER A 242 0.57 5.76 -11.68
CA SER A 242 -0.77 5.41 -12.16
C SER A 242 -0.94 3.91 -12.10
N GLU A 243 -1.95 3.44 -11.39
CA GLU A 243 -2.46 2.10 -11.66
C GLU A 243 -2.88 2.04 -13.13
N VAL A 244 -2.55 0.94 -13.81
CA VAL A 244 -3.14 0.69 -15.13
C VAL A 244 -4.62 0.40 -14.86
N PRO A 245 -5.57 1.21 -15.36
CA PRO A 245 -6.98 0.96 -15.13
C PRO A 245 -7.30 -0.46 -15.58
N GLU A 246 -7.83 -1.31 -14.70
CA GLU A 246 -8.10 -2.72 -15.04
C GLU A 246 -8.86 -2.81 -16.38
N PRO A 247 -8.22 -3.25 -17.47
CA PRO A 247 -8.87 -3.34 -18.74
C PRO A 247 -9.51 -4.71 -18.81
N GLY A 248 -10.72 -4.88 -18.30
CA GLY A 248 -11.51 -6.05 -18.67
C GLY A 248 -12.61 -6.50 -17.73
N SER A 249 -12.50 -6.38 -16.42
CA SER A 249 -13.42 -7.05 -15.48
C SER A 249 -14.88 -6.57 -15.66
N LEU A 250 -15.09 -5.26 -15.81
CA LEU A 250 -16.39 -4.65 -16.10
C LEU A 250 -16.83 -4.85 -17.56
N ALA A 251 -15.89 -4.88 -18.51
CA ALA A 251 -16.18 -5.09 -19.92
C ALA A 251 -16.58 -6.55 -20.21
N LEU A 252 -15.92 -7.53 -19.58
CA LEU A 252 -16.25 -8.96 -19.65
C LEU A 252 -17.58 -9.24 -18.97
N LEU A 253 -17.85 -8.61 -17.82
CA LEU A 253 -19.15 -8.69 -17.16
C LEU A 253 -20.26 -8.10 -18.02
N GLY A 254 -20.03 -6.92 -18.61
CA GLY A 254 -20.96 -6.28 -19.55
C GLY A 254 -21.22 -7.13 -20.80
N MET A 255 -20.17 -7.68 -21.40
CA MET A 255 -20.26 -8.59 -22.55
C MET A 255 -20.95 -9.91 -22.20
N GLY A 256 -20.69 -10.47 -21.01
CA GLY A 256 -21.35 -11.67 -20.50
C GLY A 256 -22.86 -11.47 -20.31
N ILE A 257 -23.26 -10.32 -19.75
CA ILE A 257 -24.68 -9.94 -19.59
C ILE A 257 -25.35 -9.74 -20.96
N LEU A 258 -24.69 -9.05 -21.89
CA LEU A 258 -25.20 -8.84 -23.25
C LEU A 258 -25.36 -10.17 -24.01
N GLY A 259 -24.40 -11.08 -23.90
CA GLY A 259 -24.45 -12.42 -24.49
C GLY A 259 -25.63 -13.26 -23.96
N LEU A 260 -25.93 -13.16 -22.67
CA LEU A 260 -27.09 -13.83 -22.04
C LEU A 260 -28.43 -13.25 -22.50
N VAL A 261 -28.50 -11.94 -22.79
CA VAL A 261 -29.74 -11.29 -23.30
C VAL A 261 -30.00 -11.67 -24.75
N VAL A 262 -28.96 -11.68 -25.60
CA VAL A 262 -29.09 -12.02 -27.03
C VAL A 262 -29.46 -13.50 -27.20
N SER A 263 -28.83 -14.41 -26.44
CA SER A 263 -29.13 -15.85 -26.50
C SER A 263 -30.56 -16.19 -26.04
N ARG A 264 -31.16 -15.39 -25.13
CA ARG A 264 -32.56 -15.55 -24.73
C ARG A 264 -33.56 -15.09 -25.79
N LYS A 265 -33.25 -14.03 -26.55
CA LYS A 265 -34.10 -13.58 -27.67
C LYS A 265 -34.11 -14.57 -28.83
N ALA A 266 -32.97 -15.18 -29.14
CA ALA A 266 -32.85 -16.17 -30.21
C ALA A 266 -33.60 -17.50 -29.93
N LYS A 267 -33.89 -17.81 -28.67
CA LYS A 267 -34.64 -19.03 -28.28
C LYS A 267 -36.17 -18.83 -28.24
N ALA A 268 -36.63 -17.59 -28.39
CA ALA A 268 -38.04 -17.20 -28.33
C ALA A 268 -38.64 -16.86 -29.71
N SER A 269 -37.84 -16.95 -30.77
CA SER A 269 -38.22 -16.90 -32.18
C SER A 269 -38.24 -18.29 -32.78
#